data_AF-A0A4S4DC71-F1
#
_entry.id   AF-A0A4S4DC71-F1
#
_cell.length_a   1.000
_cell.length_b   1.000
_cell.length_c   1.000
_cell.angle_alpha   90.00
_cell.angle_beta   90.00
_cell.angle_gamma   90.00
#
_symmetry.space_group_name_H-M   'P 1'
#
loop_
_entity.id
_entity.type
_entity.pdbx_description
1 polymer ?
#
loop_
_entity_poly.entity_id
_entity_poly.type
_entity_poly.pdbx_seq_one_letter_code
_entity_poly.pdbx_strand_id
1 'polypeptide(L)'
;MGTGMDTQDTSPSVSLFFDKQRFIFNAGEIDYIFLSRVCSETASGLPGLLLTLAGMGEEGMSVSMNLLDLSVNVWGPSDLKYLVDAMRSFIPKASMVHTNSFGPSLGSEGVSIPDPKKFTEPIILIDDEVVKISALLLRPISSEVTELDLEDRRNQYSETCLPQSPNNEVKLVLKPGDISVIYVCELPEIKGKFDPKKAVALGLKPGPKCRELQLGNSVKSDHQNIMVHPSDVLGPSIPGPIVLIVDCPTSCHLQELLSLQTLSSYYGDMSSNPVETSKSVNCIVYLCPASVINTNAYQKWMTRFRGAQHVMAGHERKNIEVPILKSSARIAARLNYLCPQLFPAPGFWSLQHPNGSVPGSRALIEVPVSKLCESISAENLLKFHLRPYAQLGLDRSGVPSSISASEVIDEFLLDIPVIVDAAQQVTRFWHGDKQTREDTTVMIEDPWLNDNTLPSCLEDISREDMEIVLLGTGSSQPLSTEMLVLSSSIFSRKEASS
;
A
#
# COMPACT_ATOMS: atom_id res chain seq x y z
N MET A 1 5.08 -6.16 3.74
CA MET A 1 3.79 -5.48 3.53
C MET A 1 3.84 -4.11 4.18
N GLY A 2 3.39 -3.06 3.49
CA GLY A 2 2.96 -1.82 4.11
C GLY A 2 1.43 -1.78 4.10
N THR A 3 0.78 -1.55 5.23
CA THR A 3 -0.68 -1.60 5.38
C THR A 3 -1.12 -0.43 6.28
N GLY A 4 -1.17 0.79 5.74
CA GLY A 4 -1.56 1.99 6.50
C GLY A 4 -2.90 2.59 6.13
N MET A 5 -3.68 1.90 5.29
CA MET A 5 -4.89 2.48 4.72
C MET A 5 -5.94 2.76 5.81
N ASP A 6 -5.82 2.05 6.93
CA ASP A 6 -6.70 2.14 8.06
C ASP A 6 -6.36 3.33 8.98
N THR A 7 -5.10 3.76 9.03
CA THR A 7 -4.70 4.96 9.78
C THR A 7 -4.83 6.25 8.96
N GLN A 8 -5.25 6.16 7.68
CA GLN A 8 -5.18 7.23 6.66
C GLN A 8 -3.76 7.69 6.31
N ASP A 9 -2.72 7.06 6.87
CA ASP A 9 -1.34 7.52 6.71
C ASP A 9 -0.67 6.98 5.43
N THR A 10 -0.93 5.74 5.03
CA THR A 10 -0.29 5.14 3.84
C THR A 10 -1.21 4.18 3.09
N SER A 11 -1.03 4.06 1.79
CA SER A 11 -1.74 3.03 1.00
C SER A 11 -1.06 1.68 1.11
N PRO A 12 -1.78 0.56 0.90
CA PRO A 12 -1.20 -0.76 1.02
C PRO A 12 -0.21 -1.02 -0.11
N SER A 13 0.96 -1.53 0.27
CA SER A 13 2.03 -1.90 -0.64
C SER A 13 2.57 -3.29 -0.32
N VAL A 14 2.99 -3.99 -1.37
CA VAL A 14 3.57 -5.32 -1.30
C VAL A 14 4.98 -5.24 -1.85
N SER A 15 5.94 -5.84 -1.17
CA SER A 15 7.32 -5.91 -1.67
C SER A 15 7.75 -7.37 -1.70
N LEU A 16 8.27 -7.78 -2.85
CA LEU A 16 8.85 -9.08 -3.12
C LEU A 16 10.37 -8.95 -3.09
N PHE A 17 10.98 -9.62 -2.11
CA PHE A 17 12.41 -9.52 -1.82
C PHE A 17 13.17 -10.74 -2.36
N PHE A 18 14.21 -10.46 -3.14
CA PHE A 18 15.26 -11.41 -3.54
C PHE A 18 16.63 -10.91 -3.07
N ASP A 19 17.65 -11.76 -3.15
CA ASP A 19 19.00 -11.43 -2.68
C ASP A 19 19.61 -10.19 -3.36
N LYS A 20 19.26 -9.94 -4.63
CA LYS A 20 19.83 -8.87 -5.46
C LYS A 20 18.80 -7.93 -6.07
N GLN A 21 17.52 -8.24 -5.95
CA GLN A 21 16.44 -7.52 -6.64
C GLN A 21 15.24 -7.37 -5.70
N ARG A 22 14.52 -6.27 -5.84
CA ARG A 22 13.30 -6.00 -5.09
C ARG A 22 12.24 -5.50 -6.05
N PHE A 23 11.05 -6.09 -5.99
CA PHE A 23 9.91 -5.67 -6.79
C PHE A 23 8.81 -5.20 -5.85
N ILE A 24 8.25 -4.03 -6.13
CA ILE A 24 7.32 -3.35 -5.25
C ILE A 24 6.03 -3.12 -5.99
N PHE A 25 4.92 -3.46 -5.37
CA PHE A 25 3.59 -3.31 -5.90
C PHE A 25 2.87 -2.23 -5.08
N ASN A 26 2.50 -1.14 -5.76
CA ASN A 26 2.02 0.12 -5.17
C ASN A 26 3.04 0.83 -4.26
N ALA A 27 2.86 2.15 -4.08
CA ALA A 27 3.86 3.08 -3.58
C ALA A 27 4.75 2.63 -2.40
N GLY A 28 6.07 2.87 -2.54
CA GLY A 28 7.06 2.99 -1.46
C GLY A 28 8.44 2.35 -1.72
N GLU A 29 9.39 3.15 -2.23
CA GLU A 29 10.87 3.00 -2.28
C GLU A 29 11.56 1.83 -3.04
N ILE A 30 12.26 2.18 -4.13
CA ILE A 30 13.44 1.50 -4.74
C ILE A 30 13.17 0.49 -5.90
N ASP A 31 14.10 0.48 -6.86
CA ASP A 31 14.34 -0.33 -8.08
C ASP A 31 13.17 -0.54 -9.06
N TYR A 32 12.19 -1.38 -8.72
CA TYR A 32 11.10 -1.80 -9.63
C TYR A 32 9.72 -1.59 -9.01
N ILE A 33 8.93 -0.68 -9.58
CA ILE A 33 7.60 -0.31 -9.07
C ILE A 33 6.51 -0.78 -10.04
N PHE A 34 5.54 -1.53 -9.57
CA PHE A 34 4.37 -2.02 -10.31
C PHE A 34 3.10 -1.43 -9.73
N LEU A 35 2.40 -0.60 -10.50
CA LEU A 35 1.16 0.01 -10.05
C LEU A 35 -0.03 -0.89 -10.39
N SER A 36 -0.84 -1.25 -9.39
CA SER A 36 -2.07 -2.02 -9.63
C SER A 36 -3.17 -1.16 -10.26
N ARG A 37 -3.18 0.14 -9.98
CA ARG A 37 -4.05 1.16 -10.58
C ARG A 37 -3.26 2.46 -10.72
N VAL A 38 -3.71 3.39 -11.55
CA VAL A 38 -3.15 4.75 -11.61
C VAL A 38 -4.12 5.72 -10.96
N CYS A 39 -4.05 5.79 -9.62
CA CYS A 39 -4.86 6.69 -8.80
C CYS A 39 -4.03 7.24 -7.62
N SER A 40 -4.59 8.20 -6.90
CA SER A 40 -3.93 8.80 -5.74
C SER A 40 -3.57 7.75 -4.67
N GLU A 41 -4.38 6.71 -4.49
CA GLU A 41 -4.10 5.67 -3.51
C GLU A 41 -2.78 4.94 -3.86
N THR A 42 -2.60 4.53 -5.10
CA THR A 42 -1.47 3.65 -5.48
C THR A 42 -0.21 4.40 -5.89
N ALA A 43 -0.34 5.65 -6.33
CA ALA A 43 0.73 6.39 -7.00
C ALA A 43 1.12 7.75 -6.36
N SER A 44 0.40 8.25 -5.36
CA SER A 44 0.65 9.58 -4.76
C SER A 44 2.04 9.73 -4.11
N GLY A 45 2.63 8.65 -3.60
CA GLY A 45 3.98 8.67 -3.01
C GLY A 45 5.10 8.78 -4.05
N LEU A 46 4.83 8.48 -5.32
CA LEU A 46 5.86 8.45 -6.36
C LEU A 46 6.47 9.84 -6.63
N PRO A 47 5.70 10.93 -6.82
CA PRO A 47 6.28 12.26 -6.97
C PRO A 47 7.20 12.68 -5.82
N GLY A 48 6.79 12.42 -4.57
CA GLY A 48 7.59 12.76 -3.39
C GLY A 48 8.89 11.97 -3.30
N LEU A 49 8.85 10.67 -3.65
CA LEU A 49 10.04 9.83 -3.76
C LEU A 49 11.03 10.40 -4.79
N LEU A 50 10.56 10.78 -5.97
CA LEU A 50 11.42 11.29 -7.04
C LEU A 50 12.05 12.64 -6.70
N LEU A 51 11.31 13.53 -6.05
CA LEU A 51 11.85 14.80 -5.56
C LEU A 51 12.88 14.59 -4.45
N THR A 52 12.66 13.61 -3.57
CA THR A 52 13.62 13.24 -2.53
C THR A 52 14.92 12.70 -3.14
N LEU A 53 14.81 11.76 -4.09
CA LEU A 53 15.97 11.23 -4.82
C LEU A 53 16.70 12.31 -5.62
N ALA A 54 15.95 13.27 -6.20
CA ALA A 54 16.54 14.42 -6.89
C ALA A 54 17.39 15.28 -5.95
N GLY A 55 16.86 15.61 -4.76
CA GLY A 55 17.56 16.45 -3.78
C GLY A 55 18.82 15.78 -3.20
N MET A 56 18.82 14.45 -3.07
CA MET A 56 19.99 13.70 -2.59
C MET A 56 21.16 13.69 -3.58
N GLY A 57 20.93 13.97 -4.86
CA GLY A 57 21.93 13.88 -5.92
C GLY A 57 22.90 15.07 -6.01
N GLU A 58 22.64 16.19 -5.33
CA GLU A 58 23.41 17.44 -5.52
C GLU A 58 24.44 17.76 -4.41
N GLU A 59 24.33 17.16 -3.21
CA GLU A 59 25.24 17.46 -2.09
C GLU A 59 26.26 16.34 -1.84
N GLY A 60 27.43 16.44 -2.48
CA GLY A 60 28.77 16.20 -1.90
C GLY A 60 29.11 14.88 -1.17
N MET A 61 28.18 13.95 -1.00
CA MET A 61 28.42 12.66 -0.35
C MET A 61 28.76 11.65 -1.44
N SER A 62 30.05 11.45 -1.64
CA SER A 62 30.61 10.37 -2.44
C SER A 62 30.27 9.01 -1.83
N VAL A 63 29.00 8.61 -1.87
CA VAL A 63 28.67 7.19 -1.88
C VAL A 63 28.98 6.76 -3.30
N SER A 64 30.11 6.09 -3.45
CA SER A 64 30.47 5.32 -4.64
C SER A 64 29.47 4.16 -4.81
N MET A 65 28.22 4.48 -5.15
CA MET A 65 27.35 3.65 -5.94
C MET A 65 27.08 4.47 -7.19
N ASN A 66 27.30 3.87 -8.36
CA ASN A 66 27.12 4.51 -9.65
C ASN A 66 25.71 5.09 -9.77
N LEU A 67 25.56 6.39 -9.49
CA LEU A 67 24.32 7.19 -9.59
C LEU A 67 23.78 7.26 -11.03
N LEU A 68 24.53 6.74 -12.00
CA LEU A 68 24.14 6.61 -13.40
C LEU A 68 23.25 5.37 -13.69
N ASP A 69 23.12 4.42 -12.77
CA ASP A 69 22.34 3.19 -13.00
C ASP A 69 21.12 3.01 -12.09
N LEU A 70 20.85 3.94 -11.16
CA LEU A 70 19.63 3.90 -10.33
C LEU A 70 18.41 4.41 -11.13
N SER A 71 18.15 3.79 -12.27
CA SER A 71 16.91 4.03 -13.00
C SER A 71 15.76 3.34 -12.28
N VAL A 72 14.97 4.10 -11.52
CA VAL A 72 13.72 3.57 -10.97
C VAL A 72 12.80 3.31 -12.16
N ASN A 73 12.43 2.04 -12.35
CA ASN A 73 11.55 1.63 -13.42
C ASN A 73 10.13 1.46 -12.86
N VAL A 74 9.15 2.06 -13.54
CA VAL A 74 7.75 2.05 -13.13
C VAL A 74 6.91 1.39 -14.21
N TRP A 75 6.22 0.33 -13.85
CA TRP A 75 5.26 -0.39 -14.68
C TRP A 75 3.85 -0.03 -14.22
N GLY A 76 2.95 0.17 -15.17
CA GLY A 76 1.54 0.39 -14.87
C GLY A 76 0.65 0.26 -16.10
N PRO A 77 -0.67 0.28 -15.91
CA PRO A 77 -1.60 0.27 -17.03
C PRO A 77 -1.45 1.51 -17.92
N SER A 78 -2.12 1.50 -19.07
CA SER A 78 -1.88 2.45 -20.17
C SER A 78 -2.16 3.92 -19.82
N ASP A 79 -2.90 4.17 -18.75
CA ASP A 79 -3.18 5.47 -18.16
C ASP A 79 -2.03 6.04 -17.31
N LEU A 80 -0.98 5.26 -17.02
CA LEU A 80 0.26 5.73 -16.37
C LEU A 80 0.88 6.92 -17.11
N LYS A 81 0.74 6.98 -18.43
CA LYS A 81 1.24 8.09 -19.25
C LYS A 81 0.73 9.45 -18.76
N TYR A 82 -0.53 9.53 -18.32
CA TYR A 82 -1.13 10.79 -17.88
C TYR A 82 -0.53 11.27 -16.57
N LEU A 83 -0.24 10.35 -15.65
CA LEU A 83 0.47 10.67 -14.41
C LEU A 83 1.90 11.16 -14.69
N VAL A 84 2.60 10.50 -15.61
CA VAL A 84 3.98 10.86 -15.99
C VAL A 84 4.03 12.24 -16.65
N ASP A 85 3.09 12.52 -17.54
CA ASP A 85 2.96 13.83 -18.19
C ASP A 85 2.67 14.93 -17.16
N ALA A 86 1.80 14.66 -16.18
CA ALA A 86 1.53 15.59 -15.08
C ALA A 86 2.78 15.84 -14.22
N MET A 87 3.51 14.77 -13.85
CA MET A 87 4.75 14.86 -13.07
C MET A 87 5.84 15.67 -13.77
N ARG A 88 5.91 15.62 -15.11
CA ARG A 88 6.91 16.36 -15.90
C ARG A 88 6.82 17.88 -15.73
N SER A 89 5.71 18.40 -15.21
CA SER A 89 5.55 19.85 -14.96
C SER A 89 6.33 20.35 -13.74
N PHE A 90 6.66 19.48 -12.78
CA PHE A 90 7.30 19.88 -11.52
C PHE A 90 8.48 18.98 -11.09
N ILE A 91 8.65 17.80 -11.69
CA ILE A 91 9.80 16.90 -11.43
C ILE A 91 10.91 17.19 -12.45
N PRO A 92 12.17 17.43 -12.00
CA PRO A 92 13.30 17.61 -12.89
C PRO A 92 13.47 16.44 -13.87
N LYS A 93 13.80 16.74 -15.14
CA LYS A 93 13.96 15.69 -16.18
C LYS A 93 15.00 14.64 -15.83
N ALA A 94 16.09 15.03 -15.16
CA ALA A 94 17.16 14.12 -14.74
C ALA A 94 16.71 13.12 -13.66
N SER A 95 15.65 13.44 -12.93
CA SER A 95 15.08 12.64 -11.83
C SER A 95 13.81 11.91 -12.25
N MET A 96 13.44 11.99 -13.53
CA MET A 96 12.26 11.32 -14.08
C MET A 96 12.53 9.83 -14.27
N VAL A 97 11.53 9.02 -13.94
CA VAL A 97 11.59 7.55 -14.02
C VAL A 97 11.48 7.01 -15.44
N HIS A 98 11.99 5.79 -15.63
CA HIS A 98 11.68 4.99 -16.82
C HIS A 98 10.32 4.33 -16.65
N THR A 99 9.41 4.58 -17.59
CA THR A 99 8.01 4.18 -17.46
C THR A 99 7.64 3.18 -18.54
N ASN A 100 7.02 2.09 -18.11
CA ASN A 100 6.62 0.97 -18.95
C ASN A 100 5.10 0.79 -18.83
N SER A 101 4.37 1.51 -19.67
CA SER A 101 2.92 1.40 -19.75
C SER A 101 2.51 0.18 -20.56
N PHE A 102 1.55 -0.59 -20.06
CA PHE A 102 1.02 -1.78 -20.74
C PHE A 102 -0.50 -1.78 -20.83
N GLY A 103 -1.04 -2.64 -21.70
CA GLY A 103 -2.47 -2.67 -22.00
C GLY A 103 -2.87 -1.70 -23.11
N PRO A 104 -4.16 -1.70 -23.49
CA PRO A 104 -4.61 -0.93 -24.64
C PRO A 104 -4.60 0.57 -24.33
N SER A 105 -4.05 1.34 -25.25
CA SER A 105 -4.04 2.81 -25.15
C SER A 105 -5.46 3.35 -25.23
N LEU A 106 -5.87 4.18 -24.26
CA LEU A 106 -6.98 5.10 -24.48
C LEU A 106 -6.55 6.09 -25.57
N GLY A 107 -7.09 5.90 -26.78
CA GLY A 107 -6.86 6.78 -27.92
C GLY A 107 -7.59 8.11 -27.72
N SER A 108 -6.89 9.21 -28.04
CA SER A 108 -7.55 10.45 -28.45
C SER A 108 -8.28 10.16 -29.77
N GLU A 109 -9.53 10.59 -29.86
CA GLU A 109 -10.49 10.34 -30.95
C GLU A 109 -11.15 8.97 -30.97
N GLY A 110 -12.49 9.00 -31.06
CA GLY A 110 -13.35 7.84 -30.94
C GLY A 110 -13.14 6.82 -32.04
N VAL A 111 -12.28 5.82 -31.81
CA VAL A 111 -12.13 4.65 -32.67
C VAL A 111 -12.00 3.40 -31.80
N SER A 112 -12.95 2.47 -32.00
CA SER A 112 -13.04 1.06 -31.58
C SER A 112 -12.60 0.68 -30.16
N ILE A 113 -13.52 0.00 -29.44
CA ILE A 113 -13.24 -0.80 -28.25
C ILE A 113 -11.96 -1.63 -28.50
N PRO A 114 -10.95 -1.62 -27.60
CA PRO A 114 -9.83 -2.54 -27.74
C PRO A 114 -10.36 -3.96 -27.73
N ASP A 115 -9.95 -4.78 -28.71
CA ASP A 115 -10.35 -6.20 -28.83
C ASP A 115 -10.40 -6.85 -27.44
N PRO A 116 -11.53 -7.40 -26.98
CA PRO A 116 -11.66 -8.01 -25.66
C PRO A 116 -10.58 -9.09 -25.40
N LYS A 117 -10.01 -9.67 -26.46
CA LYS A 117 -8.86 -10.59 -26.36
C LYS A 117 -7.60 -9.96 -25.77
N LYS A 118 -7.39 -8.64 -25.94
CA LYS A 118 -6.23 -7.89 -25.40
C LYS A 118 -6.23 -7.78 -23.88
N PHE A 119 -7.38 -7.99 -23.23
CA PHE A 119 -7.50 -7.95 -21.76
C PHE A 119 -7.47 -9.34 -21.13
N THR A 120 -7.69 -10.39 -21.91
CA THR A 120 -7.79 -11.77 -21.39
C THR A 120 -6.44 -12.48 -21.29
N GLU A 121 -5.44 -12.12 -22.10
CA GLU A 121 -4.13 -12.77 -22.07
C GLU A 121 -3.18 -12.15 -21.02
N PRO A 122 -2.38 -12.96 -20.33
CA PRO A 122 -1.40 -12.47 -19.37
C PRO A 122 -0.26 -11.73 -20.10
N ILE A 123 -0.03 -10.48 -19.72
CA ILE A 123 1.06 -9.67 -20.24
C ILE A 123 2.30 -9.96 -19.40
N ILE A 124 3.34 -10.55 -20.00
CA ILE A 124 4.60 -10.82 -19.30
C ILE A 124 5.38 -9.51 -19.19
N LEU A 125 5.65 -9.07 -17.96
CA LEU A 125 6.38 -7.84 -17.67
C LEU A 125 7.85 -8.11 -17.37
N ILE A 126 8.11 -9.15 -16.58
CA ILE A 126 9.45 -9.65 -16.24
C ILE A 126 9.45 -11.16 -16.43
N ASP A 127 10.50 -11.68 -17.05
CA ASP A 127 10.77 -13.11 -17.18
C ASP A 127 12.29 -13.28 -17.05
N ASP A 128 12.76 -13.43 -15.81
CA ASP A 128 14.17 -13.60 -15.49
C ASP A 128 14.44 -14.90 -14.73
N GLU A 129 15.69 -15.14 -14.36
CA GLU A 129 16.09 -16.36 -13.67
C GLU A 129 15.58 -16.47 -12.22
N VAL A 130 15.06 -15.39 -11.61
CA VAL A 130 14.59 -15.37 -10.22
C VAL A 130 13.07 -15.32 -10.11
N VAL A 131 12.38 -14.66 -11.04
CA VAL A 131 10.92 -14.52 -11.04
C VAL A 131 10.38 -14.20 -12.43
N LYS A 132 9.20 -14.75 -12.71
CA LYS A 132 8.33 -14.32 -13.80
C LYS A 132 7.17 -13.53 -13.24
N ILE A 133 7.02 -12.26 -13.66
CA ILE A 133 5.91 -11.38 -13.28
C ILE A 133 5.04 -11.14 -14.50
N SER A 134 3.76 -11.51 -14.40
CA SER A 134 2.76 -11.24 -15.43
C SER A 134 1.61 -10.41 -14.89
N ALA A 135 1.00 -9.61 -15.75
CA ALA A 135 -0.12 -8.73 -15.45
C ALA A 135 -1.39 -9.19 -16.18
N LEU A 136 -2.50 -9.22 -15.45
CA LEU A 136 -3.85 -9.42 -15.96
C LEU A 136 -4.65 -8.16 -15.73
N LEU A 137 -5.29 -7.65 -16.77
CA LEU A 137 -6.02 -6.39 -16.70
C LEU A 137 -7.49 -6.63 -16.34
N LEU A 138 -8.01 -5.80 -15.45
CA LEU A 138 -9.41 -5.69 -15.07
C LEU A 138 -9.92 -4.29 -15.43
N ARG A 139 -11.14 -4.23 -15.93
CA ARG A 139 -11.92 -3.04 -16.25
C ARG A 139 -13.31 -3.17 -15.62
N PRO A 140 -13.96 -2.05 -15.32
CA PRO A 140 -15.32 -2.08 -14.81
C PRO A 140 -16.29 -2.48 -15.93
N ILE A 141 -17.08 -3.53 -15.69
CA ILE A 141 -18.23 -3.84 -16.54
C ILE A 141 -19.41 -3.01 -16.01
N SER A 142 -19.97 -2.10 -16.83
CA SER A 142 -21.20 -1.41 -16.41
C SER A 142 -22.36 -2.39 -16.47
N SER A 143 -22.98 -2.69 -15.33
CA SER A 143 -24.33 -3.26 -15.32
C SER A 143 -25.30 -2.25 -15.91
N GLU A 144 -26.25 -2.73 -16.73
CA GLU A 144 -27.35 -1.93 -17.28
C GLU A 144 -27.93 -1.01 -16.20
N VAL A 145 -28.07 0.27 -16.52
CA VAL A 145 -28.83 1.20 -15.69
C VAL A 145 -30.28 0.75 -15.77
N THR A 146 -30.76 -0.02 -14.79
CA THR A 146 -32.21 -0.15 -14.58
C THR A 146 -32.77 1.25 -14.35
N GLU A 147 -33.82 1.61 -15.11
CA GLU A 147 -34.47 2.93 -15.19
C GLU A 147 -35.03 3.50 -13.86
N LEU A 148 -34.64 2.98 -12.69
CA LEU A 148 -35.19 3.37 -11.39
C LEU A 148 -34.36 4.43 -10.62
N ASP A 149 -33.15 4.79 -11.08
CA ASP A 149 -32.27 5.78 -10.41
C ASP A 149 -32.29 7.18 -11.04
N LEU A 150 -33.19 7.45 -11.99
CA LEU A 150 -33.24 8.75 -12.70
C LEU A 150 -34.11 9.83 -12.01
N GLU A 151 -34.76 9.54 -10.88
CA GLU A 151 -35.57 10.56 -10.20
C GLU A 151 -34.80 11.43 -9.18
N ASP A 152 -33.66 10.98 -8.66
CA ASP A 152 -32.95 11.69 -7.56
C ASP A 152 -31.78 12.60 -8.00
N ARG A 153 -31.48 12.69 -9.30
CA ARG A 153 -30.37 13.51 -9.83
C ARG A 153 -30.77 14.73 -10.65
N ARG A 154 -32.02 15.16 -10.56
CA ARG A 154 -32.50 16.38 -11.21
C ARG A 154 -32.38 17.59 -10.29
N ASN A 155 -31.16 17.96 -9.85
CA ASN A 155 -30.89 19.28 -9.27
C ASN A 155 -29.37 19.55 -9.18
N GLN A 156 -28.73 19.84 -10.31
CA GLN A 156 -27.81 20.97 -10.52
C GLN A 156 -27.08 20.83 -11.85
N TYR A 157 -27.11 21.93 -12.61
CA TYR A 157 -26.49 22.18 -13.93
C TYR A 157 -27.24 21.62 -15.15
N SER A 158 -27.88 22.57 -15.84
CA SER A 158 -28.62 22.41 -17.08
C SER A 158 -27.64 22.38 -18.26
N GLU A 159 -27.61 21.30 -19.03
CA GLU A 159 -27.22 21.33 -20.43
C GLU A 159 -28.15 20.40 -21.24
N THR A 160 -28.89 21.01 -22.15
CA THR A 160 -29.89 20.41 -23.02
C THR A 160 -29.29 19.34 -23.95
N CYS A 161 -29.83 18.12 -23.93
CA CYS A 161 -29.58 17.13 -24.97
C CYS A 161 -30.90 16.77 -25.69
N LEU A 162 -30.88 16.89 -27.02
CA LEU A 162 -31.95 16.49 -27.95
C LEU A 162 -32.01 14.96 -28.10
N PRO A 163 -33.19 14.38 -28.42
CA PRO A 163 -33.36 12.93 -28.49
C PRO A 163 -32.71 12.33 -29.74
N GLN A 164 -31.89 11.28 -29.57
CA GLN A 164 -31.37 10.43 -30.65
C GLN A 164 -31.88 8.99 -30.52
N SER A 165 -32.07 8.37 -31.69
CA SER A 165 -32.74 7.10 -32.03
C SER A 165 -32.35 5.82 -31.27
N PRO A 166 -33.18 4.75 -31.36
CA PRO A 166 -33.07 3.52 -30.57
C PRO A 166 -32.18 2.46 -31.25
N ASN A 167 -30.87 2.68 -31.32
CA ASN A 167 -29.88 1.65 -31.65
C ASN A 167 -28.57 1.97 -30.91
N ASN A 168 -28.51 1.70 -29.60
CA ASN A 168 -27.33 1.96 -28.78
C ASN A 168 -26.72 0.63 -28.30
N GLU A 169 -25.73 0.13 -29.04
CA GLU A 169 -24.65 -0.62 -28.40
C GLU A 169 -23.95 0.35 -27.45
N VAL A 170 -24.02 0.09 -26.15
CA VAL A 170 -23.47 0.97 -25.12
C VAL A 170 -21.94 1.04 -25.28
N LYS A 171 -21.45 2.17 -25.79
CA LYS A 171 -20.02 2.46 -25.90
C LYS A 171 -19.45 2.68 -24.50
N LEU A 172 -18.78 1.67 -23.94
CA LEU A 172 -18.06 1.78 -22.67
C LEU A 172 -16.92 2.80 -22.83
N VAL A 173 -17.08 3.98 -22.22
CA VAL A 173 -16.02 4.99 -22.11
C VAL A 173 -15.22 4.69 -20.85
N LEU A 174 -14.01 4.14 -21.02
CA LEU A 174 -13.06 3.97 -19.91
C LEU A 174 -12.51 5.35 -19.52
N LYS A 175 -12.46 5.65 -18.22
CA LYS A 175 -11.79 6.83 -17.68
C LYS A 175 -10.37 6.47 -17.24
N PRO A 176 -9.42 7.43 -17.25
CA PRO A 176 -8.15 7.25 -16.55
C PRO A 176 -8.39 6.83 -15.09
N GLY A 177 -7.70 5.79 -14.62
CA GLY A 177 -7.87 5.21 -13.30
C GLY A 177 -8.85 4.04 -13.23
N ASP A 178 -9.61 3.75 -14.30
CA ASP A 178 -10.56 2.62 -14.33
C ASP A 178 -9.88 1.26 -14.54
N ILE A 179 -8.62 1.21 -14.98
CA ILE A 179 -7.93 -0.06 -15.21
C ILE A 179 -7.29 -0.51 -13.90
N SER A 180 -7.63 -1.72 -13.46
CA SER A 180 -6.99 -2.42 -12.36
C SER A 180 -6.16 -3.59 -12.85
N VAL A 181 -5.12 -3.97 -12.12
CA VAL A 181 -4.18 -5.01 -12.51
C VAL A 181 -4.05 -6.07 -11.42
N ILE A 182 -4.12 -7.34 -11.84
CA ILE A 182 -3.70 -8.48 -11.04
C ILE A 182 -2.30 -8.87 -11.47
N TYR A 183 -1.39 -8.97 -10.51
CA TYR A 183 -0.04 -9.46 -10.75
C TYR A 183 0.08 -10.92 -10.33
N VAL A 184 0.67 -11.74 -11.20
CA VAL A 184 1.03 -13.13 -10.91
C VAL A 184 2.54 -13.22 -10.90
N CYS A 185 3.10 -13.56 -9.75
CA CYS A 185 4.53 -13.74 -9.53
C CYS A 185 4.83 -15.24 -9.42
N GLU A 186 5.56 -15.78 -10.39
CA GLU A 186 5.94 -17.19 -10.44
C GLU A 186 7.44 -17.33 -10.23
N LEU A 187 7.85 -18.04 -9.17
CA LEU A 187 9.25 -18.38 -8.98
C LEU A 187 9.61 -19.61 -9.85
N PRO A 188 10.86 -19.73 -10.32
CA PRO A 188 11.27 -20.85 -11.16
C PRO A 188 11.26 -22.18 -10.40
N GLU A 189 10.89 -23.25 -11.09
CA GLU A 189 10.99 -24.63 -10.58
C GLU A 189 12.45 -24.98 -10.26
N ILE A 190 12.69 -25.57 -9.08
CA ILE A 190 14.02 -26.12 -8.76
C ILE A 190 14.08 -27.55 -9.27
N LYS A 191 14.92 -27.78 -10.29
CA LYS A 191 15.15 -29.13 -10.82
C LYS A 191 15.79 -30.02 -9.76
N GLY A 192 15.35 -31.27 -9.70
CA GLY A 192 15.86 -32.24 -8.76
C GLY A 192 17.37 -32.49 -8.93
N LYS A 193 18.02 -32.95 -7.86
CA LYS A 193 19.46 -33.20 -7.87
C LYS A 193 19.82 -34.27 -8.90
N PHE A 194 20.84 -34.01 -9.71
CA PHE A 194 21.38 -34.98 -10.67
C PHE A 194 22.13 -36.10 -9.96
N ASP A 195 21.86 -37.34 -10.35
CA ASP A 195 22.51 -38.56 -9.87
C ASP A 195 23.51 -39.09 -10.93
N PRO A 196 24.82 -38.83 -10.75
CA PRO A 196 25.84 -39.31 -11.67
C PRO A 196 25.91 -40.83 -11.76
N LYS A 197 25.54 -41.56 -10.70
CA LYS A 197 25.63 -43.03 -10.68
C LYS A 197 24.58 -43.63 -11.60
N LYS A 198 23.35 -43.09 -11.57
CA LYS A 198 22.29 -43.50 -12.51
C LYS A 198 22.65 -43.16 -13.95
N ALA A 199 23.21 -41.98 -14.20
CA ALA A 199 23.63 -41.58 -15.55
C ALA A 199 24.70 -42.53 -16.12
N VAL A 200 25.71 -42.89 -15.32
CA VAL A 200 26.74 -43.86 -15.73
C VAL A 200 26.15 -45.26 -15.95
N ALA A 201 25.21 -45.70 -15.12
CA ALA A 201 24.53 -46.99 -15.29
C ALA A 201 23.72 -47.06 -16.61
N LEU A 202 23.18 -45.93 -17.06
CA LEU A 202 22.48 -45.78 -18.36
C LEU A 202 23.43 -45.55 -19.54
N GLY A 203 24.75 -45.65 -19.32
CA GLY A 203 25.76 -45.57 -20.37
C GLY A 203 26.08 -44.16 -20.85
N LEU A 204 25.88 -43.14 -20.02
CA LEU A 204 26.28 -41.76 -20.31
C LEU A 204 27.67 -41.46 -19.77
N LYS A 205 28.50 -40.81 -20.59
CA LYS A 205 29.77 -40.26 -20.13
C LYS A 205 29.55 -38.89 -19.47
N PRO A 206 30.38 -38.51 -18.47
CA PRO A 206 30.42 -37.13 -17.97
C PRO A 206 30.71 -36.18 -19.12
N GLY A 207 29.89 -35.14 -19.28
CA GLY A 207 30.07 -34.17 -20.37
C GLY A 207 28.77 -33.49 -20.82
N PRO A 208 28.75 -32.94 -22.05
CA PRO A 208 27.64 -32.12 -22.56
C PRO A 208 26.27 -32.81 -22.48
N LYS A 209 26.19 -34.11 -22.73
CA LYS A 209 24.94 -34.89 -22.65
C LYS A 209 24.31 -34.88 -21.25
N CYS A 210 25.12 -34.86 -20.19
CA CYS A 210 24.62 -34.73 -18.82
C CYS A 210 24.07 -33.32 -18.56
N ARG A 211 24.66 -32.28 -19.17
CA ARG A 211 24.15 -30.91 -19.10
C ARG A 211 22.81 -30.77 -19.82
N GLU A 212 22.67 -31.35 -21.01
CA GLU A 212 21.40 -31.37 -21.74
C GLU A 212 20.27 -31.99 -20.89
N LEU A 213 20.54 -33.08 -20.18
CA LEU A 213 19.58 -33.69 -19.25
C LEU A 213 19.19 -32.76 -18.11
N GLN A 214 20.14 -32.01 -17.54
CA GLN A 214 19.86 -31.01 -16.51
C GLN A 214 19.06 -29.82 -17.05
N LEU A 215 19.18 -29.51 -18.34
CA LEU A 215 18.36 -28.51 -19.06
C LEU A 215 16.98 -29.04 -19.44
N GLY A 216 16.67 -30.31 -19.15
CA GLY A 216 15.38 -30.93 -19.47
C GLY A 216 15.32 -31.60 -20.86
N ASN A 217 16.41 -31.63 -21.60
CA ASN A 217 16.48 -32.25 -22.91
C ASN A 217 16.83 -33.74 -22.80
N SER A 218 16.11 -34.59 -23.53
CA SER A 218 16.40 -36.03 -23.56
C SER A 218 17.56 -36.31 -24.52
N VAL A 219 18.45 -37.23 -24.15
CA VAL A 219 19.67 -37.52 -24.91
C VAL A 219 19.84 -39.00 -25.18
N LYS A 220 20.49 -39.35 -26.29
CA LYS A 220 20.83 -40.74 -26.60
C LYS A 220 22.08 -41.18 -25.84
N SER A 221 22.02 -42.36 -25.22
CA SER A 221 23.16 -42.96 -24.49
C SER A 221 24.39 -43.16 -25.40
N ASP A 222 25.59 -43.10 -24.80
CA ASP A 222 26.87 -43.26 -25.52
C ASP A 222 27.24 -44.73 -25.74
N HIS A 223 26.84 -45.57 -24.79
CA HIS A 223 27.22 -46.98 -24.74
C HIS A 223 26.05 -47.93 -25.00
N GLN A 224 24.83 -47.43 -24.92
CA GLN A 224 23.61 -48.20 -25.12
C GLN A 224 22.73 -47.52 -26.17
N ASN A 225 21.92 -48.29 -26.89
CA ASN A 225 21.00 -47.73 -27.89
C ASN A 225 19.65 -47.31 -27.25
N ILE A 226 19.72 -46.61 -26.11
CA ILE A 226 18.55 -46.13 -25.36
C ILE A 226 18.50 -44.59 -25.34
N MET A 227 17.28 -44.05 -25.25
CA MET A 227 17.04 -42.62 -24.99
C MET A 227 16.92 -42.44 -23.47
N VAL A 228 17.75 -41.57 -22.91
CA VAL A 228 17.73 -41.23 -21.48
C VAL A 228 16.96 -39.95 -21.31
N HIS A 229 15.98 -39.97 -20.41
CA HIS A 229 15.16 -38.81 -20.06
C HIS A 229 15.67 -38.15 -18.77
N PRO A 230 15.43 -36.85 -18.57
CA PRO A 230 15.81 -36.14 -17.34
C PRO A 230 15.29 -36.84 -16.07
N SER A 231 14.08 -37.41 -16.11
CA SER A 231 13.46 -38.16 -15.01
C SER A 231 14.23 -39.41 -14.59
N ASP A 232 15.06 -39.98 -15.45
CA ASP A 232 15.82 -41.20 -15.15
C ASP A 232 17.04 -40.91 -14.26
N VAL A 233 17.53 -39.67 -14.28
CA VAL A 233 18.80 -39.26 -13.66
C VAL A 233 18.66 -38.08 -12.69
N LEU A 234 17.59 -37.29 -12.76
CA LEU A 234 17.27 -36.22 -11.82
C LEU A 234 16.32 -36.73 -10.74
N GLY A 235 16.47 -36.22 -9.52
CA GLY A 235 15.43 -36.35 -8.49
C GLY A 235 14.12 -35.64 -8.88
N PRO A 236 13.05 -35.79 -8.09
CA PRO A 236 11.82 -35.05 -8.31
C PRO A 236 12.09 -33.55 -8.21
N SER A 237 11.58 -32.79 -9.16
CA SER A 237 11.62 -31.33 -9.11
C SER A 237 10.69 -30.77 -8.05
N ILE A 238 11.03 -29.58 -7.55
CA ILE A 238 10.21 -28.84 -6.60
C ILE A 238 9.61 -27.64 -7.33
N PRO A 239 8.27 -27.59 -7.52
CA PRO A 239 7.59 -26.45 -8.12
C PRO A 239 7.94 -25.15 -7.40
N GLY A 240 8.17 -24.08 -8.16
CA GLY A 240 8.44 -22.77 -7.59
C GLY A 240 7.18 -22.16 -6.96
N PRO A 241 7.32 -21.41 -5.85
CA PRO A 241 6.18 -20.74 -5.24
C PRO A 241 5.50 -19.74 -6.17
N ILE A 242 4.18 -19.61 -6.04
CA ILE A 242 3.38 -18.64 -6.80
C ILE A 242 2.64 -17.72 -5.84
N VAL A 243 2.71 -16.41 -6.13
CA VAL A 243 2.03 -15.35 -5.38
C VAL A 243 1.16 -14.53 -6.32
N LEU A 244 -0.09 -14.30 -5.94
CA LEU A 244 -1.00 -13.40 -6.65
C LEU A 244 -1.21 -12.13 -5.84
N ILE A 245 -1.20 -10.98 -6.51
CA ILE A 245 -1.55 -9.68 -5.94
C ILE A 245 -2.78 -9.19 -6.70
N VAL A 246 -3.90 -9.09 -5.99
CA VAL A 246 -5.22 -8.87 -6.58
C VAL A 246 -5.78 -7.53 -6.11
N ASP A 247 -5.84 -6.56 -7.01
CA ASP A 247 -6.55 -5.30 -6.81
C ASP A 247 -7.89 -5.34 -7.57
N CYS A 248 -8.99 -5.31 -6.84
CA CYS A 248 -10.35 -5.31 -7.38
C CYS A 248 -11.14 -4.20 -6.67
N PRO A 249 -11.16 -2.96 -7.22
CA PRO A 249 -11.62 -1.79 -6.49
C PRO A 249 -13.15 -1.70 -6.38
N THR A 250 -13.90 -2.22 -7.35
CA THR A 250 -15.37 -2.09 -7.37
C THR A 250 -16.06 -3.40 -7.77
N SER A 251 -17.36 -3.51 -7.45
CA SER A 251 -18.19 -4.64 -7.86
C SER A 251 -18.27 -4.81 -9.39
N CYS A 252 -18.08 -3.73 -10.15
CA CYS A 252 -18.03 -3.79 -11.62
C CYS A 252 -16.78 -4.53 -12.12
N HIS A 253 -15.64 -4.39 -11.42
CA HIS A 253 -14.41 -5.14 -11.72
C HIS A 253 -14.53 -6.61 -11.31
N LEU A 254 -15.27 -6.88 -10.22
CA LEU A 254 -15.52 -8.25 -9.77
C LEU A 254 -16.20 -9.08 -10.86
N GLN A 255 -17.13 -8.50 -11.63
CA GLN A 255 -17.77 -9.23 -12.72
C GLN A 255 -16.76 -9.72 -13.76
N GLU A 256 -15.78 -8.89 -14.13
CA GLU A 256 -14.74 -9.32 -15.05
C GLU A 256 -13.80 -10.34 -14.42
N LEU A 257 -13.39 -10.11 -13.16
CA LEU A 257 -12.56 -11.05 -12.39
C LEU A 257 -13.13 -12.47 -12.37
N LEU A 258 -14.45 -12.60 -12.19
CA LEU A 258 -15.12 -13.91 -12.17
C LEU A 258 -15.10 -14.62 -13.53
N SER A 259 -14.99 -13.86 -14.62
CA SER A 259 -14.96 -14.36 -16.01
C SER A 259 -13.56 -14.61 -16.56
N LEU A 260 -12.50 -14.23 -15.82
CA LEU A 260 -11.12 -14.44 -16.23
C LEU A 260 -10.74 -15.94 -16.25
N GLN A 261 -10.78 -16.53 -17.44
CA GLN A 261 -10.40 -17.93 -17.64
C GLN A 261 -8.91 -18.18 -17.49
N THR A 262 -8.07 -17.17 -17.65
CA THR A 262 -6.61 -17.29 -17.48
C THR A 262 -6.21 -17.70 -16.06
N LEU A 263 -7.03 -17.34 -15.07
CA LEU A 263 -6.83 -17.74 -13.68
C LEU A 263 -7.19 -19.21 -13.40
N SER A 264 -7.87 -19.89 -14.35
CA SER A 264 -8.28 -21.28 -14.17
C SER A 264 -7.13 -22.25 -13.91
N SER A 265 -5.96 -21.99 -14.52
CA SER A 265 -4.74 -22.79 -14.30
C SER A 265 -4.20 -22.71 -12.87
N TYR A 266 -4.62 -21.71 -12.09
CA TYR A 266 -4.22 -21.50 -10.69
C TYR A 266 -5.30 -21.91 -9.68
N TYR A 267 -6.49 -22.31 -10.16
CA TYR A 267 -7.53 -22.85 -9.29
C TYR A 267 -7.14 -24.26 -8.86
N GLY A 268 -7.37 -24.59 -7.60
CA GLY A 268 -7.17 -25.94 -7.08
C GLY A 268 -8.16 -26.90 -7.70
N ASP A 269 -7.69 -28.11 -8.04
CA ASP A 269 -8.52 -29.14 -8.65
C ASP A 269 -9.76 -29.45 -7.79
N MET A 270 -10.94 -29.27 -8.38
CA MET A 270 -12.22 -29.71 -7.80
C MET A 270 -12.53 -31.17 -8.15
N SER A 271 -11.78 -31.74 -9.10
CA SER A 271 -11.96 -33.11 -9.59
C SER A 271 -10.84 -34.02 -9.08
N SER A 272 -11.15 -35.29 -8.81
CA SER A 272 -10.24 -36.29 -8.27
C SER A 272 -9.13 -36.77 -9.23
N ASN A 273 -9.06 -36.19 -10.44
CA ASN A 273 -8.02 -36.49 -11.41
C ASN A 273 -7.15 -35.24 -11.56
N PRO A 274 -5.90 -35.24 -11.06
CA PRO A 274 -5.01 -34.10 -11.23
C PRO A 274 -4.76 -33.93 -12.73
N VAL A 275 -5.22 -32.82 -13.29
CA VAL A 275 -4.71 -32.40 -14.59
C VAL A 275 -3.27 -31.99 -14.32
N GLU A 276 -2.29 -32.56 -15.04
CA GLU A 276 -0.85 -32.31 -14.86
C GLU A 276 -0.42 -30.83 -14.99
N THR A 277 -1.36 -29.91 -15.21
CA THR A 277 -1.15 -28.49 -15.49
C THR A 277 -1.66 -27.53 -14.40
N SER A 278 -2.29 -28.02 -13.33
CA SER A 278 -2.78 -27.13 -12.26
C SER A 278 -1.62 -26.63 -11.38
N LYS A 279 -1.43 -25.31 -11.36
CA LYS A 279 -0.38 -24.64 -10.58
C LYS A 279 -0.89 -24.36 -9.17
N SER A 280 -0.12 -24.76 -8.16
CA SER A 280 -0.45 -24.48 -6.76
C SER A 280 -0.04 -23.06 -6.38
N VAL A 281 -1.00 -22.25 -5.94
CA VAL A 281 -0.74 -20.90 -5.40
C VAL A 281 -0.42 -20.99 -3.90
N ASN A 282 0.64 -20.31 -3.46
CA ASN A 282 1.05 -20.32 -2.05
C ASN A 282 0.41 -19.19 -1.25
N CYS A 283 0.32 -18.00 -1.85
CA CYS A 283 -0.18 -16.80 -1.18
C CYS A 283 -0.95 -15.91 -2.15
N ILE A 284 -2.04 -15.33 -1.69
CA ILE A 284 -2.79 -14.30 -2.42
C ILE A 284 -2.93 -13.09 -1.53
N VAL A 285 -2.50 -11.94 -2.02
CA VAL A 285 -2.61 -10.65 -1.35
C VAL A 285 -3.75 -9.86 -2.00
N TYR A 286 -4.77 -9.54 -1.20
CA TYR A 286 -5.95 -8.80 -1.66
C TYR A 286 -5.86 -7.33 -1.30
N LEU A 287 -5.79 -6.48 -2.32
CA LEU A 287 -5.79 -5.01 -2.22
C LEU A 287 -7.19 -4.47 -2.55
N CYS A 288 -8.22 -5.05 -1.93
CA CYS A 288 -9.63 -4.80 -2.28
C CYS A 288 -10.37 -4.08 -1.14
N PRO A 289 -11.32 -3.18 -1.41
CA PRO A 289 -12.18 -2.63 -0.38
C PRO A 289 -13.05 -3.69 0.30
N ALA A 290 -13.35 -3.48 1.59
CA ALA A 290 -14.21 -4.37 2.38
C ALA A 290 -15.58 -4.61 1.70
N SER A 291 -16.12 -3.59 1.03
CA SER A 291 -17.41 -3.67 0.31
C SER A 291 -17.41 -4.67 -0.84
N VAL A 292 -16.26 -4.93 -1.47
CA VAL A 292 -16.13 -5.86 -2.60
C VAL A 292 -15.80 -7.26 -2.10
N ILE A 293 -14.81 -7.38 -1.21
CA ILE A 293 -14.31 -8.67 -0.73
C ILE A 293 -15.33 -9.42 0.12
N ASN A 294 -16.19 -8.71 0.86
CA ASN A 294 -17.24 -9.32 1.69
C ASN A 294 -18.45 -9.80 0.87
N THR A 295 -18.49 -9.55 -0.45
CA THR A 295 -19.56 -10.09 -1.29
C THR A 295 -19.45 -11.62 -1.38
N ASN A 296 -20.60 -12.30 -1.38
CA ASN A 296 -20.65 -13.76 -1.50
C ASN A 296 -19.98 -14.27 -2.78
N ALA A 297 -20.08 -13.50 -3.87
CA ALA A 297 -19.45 -13.85 -5.14
C ALA A 297 -17.92 -13.84 -5.04
N TYR A 298 -17.34 -12.83 -4.38
CA TYR A 298 -15.90 -12.74 -4.14
C TYR A 298 -15.42 -13.86 -3.22
N GLN A 299 -16.09 -14.08 -2.08
CA GLN A 299 -15.74 -15.15 -1.14
C GLN A 299 -15.77 -16.53 -1.80
N LYS A 300 -16.78 -16.82 -2.63
CA LYS A 300 -16.83 -18.06 -3.43
C LYS A 300 -15.67 -18.16 -4.41
N TRP A 301 -15.30 -17.07 -5.07
CA TRP A 301 -14.15 -17.07 -5.97
C TRP A 301 -12.83 -17.33 -5.24
N MET A 302 -12.64 -16.76 -4.04
CA MET A 302 -11.46 -17.04 -3.20
C MET A 302 -11.31 -18.53 -2.89
N THR A 303 -12.41 -19.24 -2.60
CA THR A 303 -12.38 -20.68 -2.28
C THR A 303 -11.88 -21.58 -3.42
N ARG A 304 -11.77 -21.05 -4.65
CA ARG A 304 -11.18 -21.77 -5.78
C ARG A 304 -9.67 -21.98 -5.63
N PHE A 305 -8.98 -21.14 -4.87
CA PHE A 305 -7.53 -21.26 -4.64
C PHE A 305 -7.22 -22.12 -3.42
N ARG A 306 -7.44 -23.44 -3.55
CA ARG A 306 -7.22 -24.37 -2.43
C ARG A 306 -5.75 -24.43 -2.03
N GLY A 307 -5.50 -24.40 -0.72
CA GLY A 307 -4.14 -24.47 -0.15
C GLY A 307 -3.37 -23.15 -0.15
N ALA A 308 -3.91 -22.09 -0.77
CA ALA A 308 -3.31 -20.77 -0.72
C ALA A 308 -3.59 -20.09 0.62
N GLN A 309 -2.63 -19.32 1.12
CA GLN A 309 -2.86 -18.40 2.24
C GLN A 309 -3.42 -17.08 1.71
N HIS A 310 -4.59 -16.69 2.22
CA HIS A 310 -5.31 -15.49 1.79
C HIS A 310 -5.00 -14.32 2.72
N VAL A 311 -4.22 -13.34 2.26
CA VAL A 311 -3.80 -12.16 3.02
C VAL A 311 -4.63 -10.95 2.61
N MET A 312 -5.35 -10.38 3.57
CA MET A 312 -6.25 -9.24 3.38
C MET A 312 -5.50 -7.95 3.66
N ALA A 313 -4.97 -7.32 2.61
CA ALA A 313 -4.21 -6.07 2.70
C ALA A 313 -5.03 -4.83 2.31
N GLY A 314 -6.33 -4.99 2.16
CA GLY A 314 -7.29 -3.91 1.94
C GLY A 314 -7.69 -3.19 3.24
N HIS A 315 -8.78 -2.44 3.18
CA HIS A 315 -9.30 -1.60 4.27
C HIS A 315 -9.77 -2.46 5.46
N GLU A 316 -8.85 -2.81 6.37
CA GLU A 316 -9.04 -3.84 7.38
C GLU A 316 -9.27 -3.37 8.81
N ARG A 317 -9.39 -2.09 9.16
CA ARG A 317 -9.67 -1.54 10.52
C ARG A 317 -8.83 -2.03 11.72
N LYS A 318 -8.27 -3.24 11.76
CA LYS A 318 -7.42 -3.76 12.84
C LYS A 318 -6.06 -3.09 12.86
N ASN A 319 -5.60 -2.57 11.71
CA ASN A 319 -4.36 -1.81 11.62
C ASN A 319 -4.49 -0.37 12.13
N ILE A 320 -5.72 0.10 12.45
CA ILE A 320 -5.95 1.42 13.05
C ILE A 320 -5.14 1.54 14.35
N GLU A 321 -5.08 0.48 15.15
CA GLU A 321 -4.50 0.49 16.49
C GLU A 321 -2.96 0.57 16.52
N VAL A 322 -2.28 0.40 15.37
CA VAL A 322 -0.81 0.40 15.29
C VAL A 322 -0.34 1.47 14.32
N PRO A 323 0.05 2.68 14.82
CA PRO A 323 0.51 3.75 13.95
C PRO A 323 1.82 3.37 13.25
N ILE A 324 1.89 3.61 11.94
CA ILE A 324 3.10 3.39 11.14
C ILE A 324 4.20 4.36 11.58
N LEU A 325 3.83 5.64 11.70
CA LEU A 325 4.73 6.71 12.12
C LEU A 325 4.76 6.80 13.66
N LYS A 326 5.36 5.79 14.31
CA LYS A 326 5.39 5.66 15.78
C LYS A 326 5.84 6.93 16.49
N SER A 327 6.89 7.59 16.01
CA SER A 327 7.40 8.83 16.62
C SER A 327 6.37 9.97 16.55
N SER A 328 5.73 10.15 15.40
CA SER A 328 4.68 11.15 15.22
C SER A 328 3.49 10.86 16.15
N ALA A 329 3.04 9.60 16.19
CA ALA A 329 1.95 9.19 17.09
C ALA A 329 2.30 9.44 18.58
N ARG A 330 3.54 9.16 19.01
CA ARG A 330 3.98 9.47 20.38
C ARG A 330 3.92 10.96 20.68
N ILE A 331 4.43 11.79 19.77
CA ILE A 331 4.38 13.25 19.91
C ILE A 331 2.93 13.73 19.99
N ALA A 332 2.06 13.23 19.11
CA ALA A 332 0.64 13.55 19.13
C ALA A 332 -0.04 13.13 20.45
N ALA A 333 0.31 11.97 21.02
CA ALA A 333 -0.16 11.54 22.35
C ALA A 333 0.25 12.52 23.45
N ARG A 334 1.54 12.88 23.47
CA ARG A 334 2.11 13.77 24.49
C ARG A 334 1.50 15.17 24.40
N LEU A 335 1.30 15.68 23.19
CA LEU A 335 0.63 16.96 22.94
C LEU A 335 -0.86 16.91 23.29
N ASN A 336 -1.54 15.80 22.97
CA ASN A 336 -2.94 15.58 23.36
C ASN A 336 -3.09 15.56 24.88
N TYR A 337 -2.19 14.89 25.61
CA TYR A 337 -2.18 14.90 27.07
C TYR A 337 -2.06 16.32 27.65
N LEU A 338 -1.17 17.13 27.06
CA LEU A 338 -0.93 18.51 27.48
C LEU A 338 -2.11 19.45 27.20
N CYS A 339 -2.68 19.38 26.00
CA CYS A 339 -3.76 20.27 25.58
C CYS A 339 -4.70 19.57 24.60
N PRO A 340 -5.68 18.80 25.10
CA PRO A 340 -6.62 18.06 24.26
C PRO A 340 -7.45 18.94 23.31
N GLN A 341 -7.62 20.21 23.67
CA GLN A 341 -8.42 21.18 22.90
C GLN A 341 -7.71 21.65 21.62
N LEU A 342 -6.38 21.78 21.66
CA LEU A 342 -5.57 22.15 20.49
C LEU A 342 -5.09 20.92 19.72
N PHE A 343 -4.81 19.84 20.44
CA PHE A 343 -4.29 18.59 19.88
C PHE A 343 -5.30 17.48 20.19
N PRO A 344 -6.34 17.30 19.35
CA PRO A 344 -7.31 16.22 19.56
C PRO A 344 -6.61 14.85 19.47
N ALA A 345 -7.19 13.86 20.15
CA ALA A 345 -6.66 12.51 20.12
C ALA A 345 -6.64 12.02 18.66
N PRO A 346 -5.52 11.42 18.19
CA PRO A 346 -5.48 10.80 16.88
C PRO A 346 -6.66 9.84 16.71
N GLY A 347 -7.26 9.80 15.51
CA GLY A 347 -8.50 9.03 15.25
C GLY A 347 -8.42 7.54 15.62
N PHE A 348 -7.21 6.98 15.71
CA PHE A 348 -6.97 5.61 16.16
C PHE A 348 -7.01 5.38 17.68
N TRP A 349 -6.84 6.42 18.50
CA TRP A 349 -6.93 6.33 19.97
C TRP A 349 -8.24 6.90 20.52
N SER A 350 -9.03 7.60 19.70
CA SER A 350 -10.35 8.11 20.08
C SER A 350 -11.43 7.01 20.30
N LEU A 351 -11.09 5.73 20.08
CA LEU A 351 -12.04 4.60 20.19
C LEU A 351 -12.28 4.12 21.63
N GLN A 352 -11.57 4.66 22.63
CA GLN A 352 -11.77 4.31 24.04
C GLN A 352 -12.17 5.54 24.87
N HIS A 353 -13.47 5.85 24.88
CA HIS A 353 -14.06 6.62 25.98
C HIS A 353 -14.81 5.67 26.93
N PRO A 354 -14.27 5.36 28.12
CA PRO A 354 -15.05 4.85 29.22
C PRO A 354 -15.71 6.02 29.96
N ASN A 355 -17.04 6.02 29.99
CA ASN A 355 -17.95 6.91 30.75
C ASN A 355 -18.49 8.15 30.01
N GLY A 356 -19.78 8.11 29.67
CA GLY A 356 -20.58 9.29 29.32
C GLY A 356 -21.61 9.02 28.22
N SER A 357 -22.83 8.68 28.60
CA SER A 357 -23.96 8.34 27.74
C SER A 357 -24.37 9.39 26.69
N VAL A 358 -24.38 9.01 25.41
CA VAL A 358 -25.45 9.29 24.43
C VAL A 358 -25.55 8.10 23.45
N PRO A 359 -26.62 7.28 23.45
CA PRO A 359 -26.80 6.22 22.46
C PRO A 359 -27.39 6.83 21.18
N GLY A 360 -26.55 7.11 20.20
CA GLY A 360 -26.97 7.71 18.94
C GLY A 360 -25.96 7.54 17.81
N SER A 361 -26.11 6.44 17.07
CA SER A 361 -25.62 6.22 15.70
C SER A 361 -24.18 5.70 15.51
N ARG A 362 -24.14 4.46 14.98
CA ARG A 362 -23.02 3.73 14.36
C ARG A 362 -22.05 2.97 15.26
N ALA A 363 -22.59 2.20 16.20
CA ALA A 363 -22.13 0.82 16.33
C ALA A 363 -22.50 0.09 15.02
N LEU A 364 -21.60 0.10 14.04
CA LEU A 364 -21.70 -0.82 12.90
C LEU A 364 -21.45 -2.21 13.47
N ILE A 365 -22.56 -2.88 13.76
CA ILE A 365 -22.73 -4.32 13.96
C ILE A 365 -21.57 -5.05 13.29
N GLU A 366 -20.71 -5.67 14.10
CA GLU A 366 -19.94 -6.82 13.63
C GLU A 366 -20.97 -7.87 13.22
N VAL A 367 -21.37 -7.81 11.95
CA VAL A 367 -22.16 -8.88 11.35
C VAL A 367 -21.22 -10.08 11.39
N PRO A 368 -21.62 -11.22 11.99
CA PRO A 368 -20.81 -12.43 11.94
C PRO A 368 -20.70 -12.83 10.48
N VAL A 369 -19.58 -12.50 9.85
CA VAL A 369 -19.30 -12.87 8.47
C VAL A 369 -19.14 -14.38 8.48
N SER A 370 -20.02 -15.07 7.77
CA SER A 370 -19.88 -16.49 7.43
C SER A 370 -18.58 -16.66 6.64
N LYS A 371 -17.44 -16.83 7.33
CA LYS A 371 -16.13 -17.00 6.68
C LYS A 371 -16.10 -18.34 5.96
N LEU A 372 -16.43 -18.32 4.68
CA LEU A 372 -16.28 -19.46 3.77
C LEU A 372 -14.80 -19.81 3.53
N CYS A 373 -13.88 -18.90 3.87
CA CYS A 373 -12.45 -19.03 3.68
C CYS A 373 -11.69 -18.47 4.91
N GLU A 374 -10.70 -19.21 5.41
CA GLU A 374 -9.80 -18.72 6.44
C GLU A 374 -8.90 -17.63 5.85
N SER A 375 -9.09 -16.40 6.32
CA SER A 375 -8.35 -15.22 5.88
C SER A 375 -7.42 -14.69 6.97
N ILE A 376 -6.24 -14.26 6.55
CA ILE A 376 -5.21 -13.64 7.39
C ILE A 376 -5.31 -12.14 7.20
N SER A 377 -5.50 -11.41 8.29
CA SER A 377 -5.44 -9.95 8.27
C SER A 377 -3.99 -9.51 8.03
N ALA A 378 -3.78 -8.58 7.10
CA ALA A 378 -2.43 -8.09 6.81
C ALA A 378 -1.99 -7.09 7.88
N GLU A 379 -0.71 -7.13 8.23
CA GLU A 379 -0.11 -6.26 9.24
C GLU A 379 1.11 -5.55 8.64
N ASN A 380 1.46 -4.40 9.22
CA ASN A 380 2.67 -3.68 8.83
C ASN A 380 3.90 -4.56 9.05
N LEU A 381 4.76 -4.63 8.03
CA LEU A 381 5.96 -5.48 8.00
C LEU A 381 5.69 -6.99 8.10
N LEU A 382 4.44 -7.44 7.90
CA LEU A 382 4.12 -8.85 7.73
C LEU A 382 4.92 -9.44 6.56
N LYS A 383 5.52 -10.60 6.79
CA LYS A 383 6.33 -11.33 5.80
C LYS A 383 5.68 -12.65 5.45
N PHE A 384 5.89 -13.07 4.21
CA PHE A 384 5.60 -14.41 3.75
C PHE A 384 6.86 -14.94 3.07
N HIS A 385 7.51 -15.92 3.68
CA HIS A 385 8.72 -16.52 3.13
C HIS A 385 8.33 -17.47 2.01
N LEU A 386 8.89 -17.26 0.81
CA LEU A 386 8.72 -18.14 -0.34
C LEU A 386 9.84 -19.18 -0.39
N ARG A 387 11.05 -18.79 0.01
CA ARG A 387 12.24 -19.63 0.10
C ARG A 387 13.09 -19.23 1.31
N PRO A 388 13.86 -20.17 1.89
CA PRO A 388 13.92 -21.60 1.57
C PRO A 388 12.63 -22.34 1.96
N TYR A 389 12.32 -23.48 1.33
CA TYR A 389 11.06 -24.21 1.57
C TYR A 389 10.86 -24.67 3.03
N ALA A 390 11.93 -24.85 3.79
CA ALA A 390 11.85 -25.17 5.23
C ALA A 390 11.20 -24.05 6.07
N GLN A 391 11.15 -22.82 5.54
CA GLN A 391 10.58 -21.64 6.16
C GLN A 391 9.34 -21.14 5.41
N LEU A 392 8.85 -21.87 4.40
CA LEU A 392 7.71 -21.45 3.57
C LEU A 392 6.49 -21.14 4.44
N GLY A 393 5.99 -19.90 4.36
CA GLY A 393 4.80 -19.47 5.08
C GLY A 393 4.94 -18.11 5.76
N LEU A 394 3.98 -17.83 6.64
CA LEU A 394 3.82 -16.55 7.30
C LEU A 394 4.89 -16.33 8.39
N ASP A 395 5.45 -15.12 8.42
CA ASP A 395 6.36 -14.66 9.46
C ASP A 395 5.93 -13.30 10.01
N ARG A 396 5.64 -13.30 11.31
CA ARG A 396 5.17 -12.13 12.09
C ARG A 396 6.28 -11.51 12.94
N SER A 397 7.51 -12.01 12.89
CA SER A 397 8.63 -11.54 13.73
C SER A 397 8.98 -10.07 13.50
N GLY A 398 8.70 -9.55 12.30
CA GLY A 398 8.92 -8.14 11.95
C GLY A 398 7.74 -7.22 12.24
N VAL A 399 6.58 -7.77 12.63
CA VAL A 399 5.38 -6.96 12.87
C VAL A 399 5.59 -6.13 14.15
N PRO A 400 5.45 -4.79 14.09
CA PRO A 400 5.62 -3.97 15.27
C PRO A 400 4.56 -4.29 16.34
N SER A 401 4.96 -4.31 17.61
CA SER A 401 3.99 -4.38 18.70
C SER A 401 3.07 -3.16 18.70
N SER A 402 1.82 -3.38 19.10
CA SER A 402 0.91 -2.27 19.44
C SER A 402 1.52 -1.47 20.59
N ILE A 403 1.34 -0.15 20.54
CA ILE A 403 1.63 0.76 21.63
C ILE A 403 0.31 1.43 21.96
N SER A 404 -0.13 1.28 23.20
CA SER A 404 -1.33 1.95 23.70
C SER A 404 -1.03 3.41 24.01
N ALA A 405 -2.04 4.28 23.90
CA ALA A 405 -1.91 5.67 24.33
C ALA A 405 -1.50 5.79 25.81
N SER A 406 -2.01 4.89 26.66
CA SER A 406 -1.64 4.82 28.08
C SER A 406 -0.16 4.55 28.29
N GLU A 407 0.43 3.59 27.57
CA GLU A 407 1.86 3.30 27.71
C GLU A 407 2.73 4.51 27.31
N VAL A 408 2.33 5.25 26.27
CA VAL A 408 3.04 6.48 25.86
C VAL A 408 2.93 7.56 26.93
N ILE A 409 1.76 7.72 27.55
CA ILE A 409 1.53 8.70 28.61
C ILE A 409 2.30 8.29 29.87
N ASP A 410 2.28 7.03 30.27
CA ASP A 410 3.03 6.54 31.43
C ASP A 410 4.54 6.74 31.24
N GLU A 411 5.09 6.42 30.06
CA GLU A 411 6.48 6.72 29.69
C GLU A 411 6.75 8.23 29.78
N PHE A 412 5.84 9.07 29.28
CA PHE A 412 5.99 10.52 29.30
C PHE A 412 5.98 11.11 30.72
N LEU A 413 5.14 10.58 31.61
CA LEU A 413 5.07 11.00 33.01
C LEU A 413 6.30 10.57 33.81
N LEU A 414 6.91 9.44 33.46
CA LEU A 414 8.20 9.01 34.02
C LEU A 414 9.35 9.90 33.52
N ASP A 415 9.35 10.25 32.23
CA ASP A 415 10.37 11.10 31.61
C ASP A 415 10.32 12.54 32.15
N ILE A 416 9.11 13.11 32.28
CA ILE A 416 8.90 14.53 32.64
C ILE A 416 7.77 14.66 33.69
N PRO A 417 8.04 14.40 34.98
CA PRO A 417 6.98 14.43 36.02
C PRO A 417 6.28 15.78 36.18
N VAL A 418 7.01 16.90 35.92
CA VAL A 418 6.50 18.28 36.03
C VAL A 418 5.38 18.57 35.02
N ILE A 419 5.23 17.73 33.99
CA ILE A 419 4.24 17.93 32.94
C ILE A 419 2.79 17.83 33.44
N VAL A 420 2.58 17.14 34.57
CA VAL A 420 1.25 17.04 35.21
C VAL A 420 0.74 18.41 35.61
N ASP A 421 1.60 19.22 36.24
CA ASP A 421 1.24 20.57 36.68
C ASP A 421 0.96 21.49 35.49
N ALA A 422 1.78 21.38 34.44
CA ALA A 422 1.56 22.12 33.19
C ALA A 422 0.21 21.75 32.53
N ALA A 423 -0.12 20.46 32.44
CA ALA A 423 -1.39 19.99 31.91
C ALA A 423 -2.59 20.50 32.72
N GLN A 424 -2.47 20.56 34.06
CA GLN A 424 -3.49 21.15 34.92
C GLN A 424 -3.64 22.65 34.70
N GLN A 425 -2.53 23.40 34.59
CA GLN A 425 -2.57 24.84 34.32
C GLN A 425 -3.27 25.13 32.99
N VAL A 426 -2.92 24.40 31.93
CA VAL A 426 -3.58 24.50 30.63
C VAL A 426 -5.07 24.18 30.75
N THR A 427 -5.43 23.12 31.47
CA THR A 427 -6.84 22.75 31.71
C THR A 427 -7.61 23.86 32.43
N ARG A 428 -7.02 24.50 33.46
CA ARG A 428 -7.61 25.64 34.18
C ARG A 428 -7.78 26.85 33.26
N PHE A 429 -6.77 27.16 32.44
CA PHE A 429 -6.84 28.25 31.46
C PHE A 429 -8.03 28.08 30.50
N TRP A 430 -8.23 26.88 29.95
CA TRP A 430 -9.32 26.61 29.00
C TRP A 430 -10.71 26.55 29.64
N HIS A 431 -10.83 26.04 30.88
CA HIS A 431 -12.12 25.91 31.54
C HIS A 431 -12.57 27.16 32.32
N GLY A 432 -11.67 28.13 32.49
CA GLY A 432 -11.91 29.33 33.27
C GLY A 432 -12.10 29.00 34.75
N ASP A 433 -11.48 29.79 35.63
CA ASP A 433 -11.61 29.59 37.06
C ASP A 433 -13.05 29.84 37.51
N LYS A 434 -13.86 28.77 37.62
CA LYS A 434 -15.23 28.83 38.14
C LYS A 434 -15.31 28.51 39.63
N GLN A 435 -14.19 28.43 40.35
CA GLN A 435 -14.20 28.18 41.78
C GLN A 435 -13.37 29.19 42.59
N THR A 436 -14.13 30.11 43.19
CA THR A 436 -13.92 30.65 44.55
C THR A 436 -12.63 31.44 44.81
N ARG A 437 -12.76 32.76 44.67
CA ARG A 437 -12.10 33.71 45.57
C ARG A 437 -12.51 33.40 47.02
N GLU A 438 -11.70 32.63 47.74
CA GLU A 438 -11.63 32.75 49.19
C GLU A 438 -10.20 33.09 49.59
N ASP A 439 -10.08 34.25 50.21
CA ASP A 439 -8.86 34.87 50.69
C ASP A 439 -8.08 33.96 51.64
N THR A 440 -6.81 33.70 51.36
CA THR A 440 -5.82 33.57 52.43
C THR A 440 -4.46 34.05 51.96
N THR A 441 -4.14 35.28 52.34
CA THR A 441 -2.85 35.93 52.14
C THR A 441 -1.82 35.25 53.04
N VAL A 442 -0.89 34.49 52.46
CA VAL A 442 0.39 34.16 53.10
C VAL A 442 1.48 34.54 52.12
N MET A 443 2.18 35.62 52.45
CA MET A 443 3.28 36.15 51.66
C MET A 443 4.49 35.22 51.72
N ILE A 444 4.86 34.68 50.56
CA ILE A 444 6.23 34.26 50.25
C ILE A 444 6.54 34.97 48.92
N GLU A 445 7.45 35.94 48.96
CA GLU A 445 7.92 36.68 47.79
C GLU A 445 8.82 35.78 46.93
N ASP A 446 8.29 35.27 45.83
CA ASP A 446 9.08 34.85 44.67
C ASP A 446 9.03 35.98 43.61
N PRO A 447 10.16 36.57 43.16
CA PRO A 447 10.15 37.82 42.39
C PRO A 447 9.65 37.74 40.93
N TRP A 448 9.13 36.61 40.46
CA TRP A 448 8.96 36.35 39.01
C TRP A 448 7.61 35.82 38.55
N LEU A 449 6.57 35.78 39.40
CA LEU A 449 5.24 35.36 38.95
C LEU A 449 4.17 36.24 39.60
N ASN A 450 3.81 37.32 38.92
CA ASN A 450 2.57 38.03 39.20
C ASN A 450 1.47 37.34 38.39
N ASP A 451 0.50 36.75 39.08
CA ASP A 451 -0.38 35.66 38.64
C ASP A 451 -1.45 36.04 37.59
N ASN A 452 -1.28 37.12 36.81
CA ASN A 452 -2.26 37.54 35.78
C ASN A 452 -1.68 38.41 34.65
N THR A 453 -0.37 38.58 34.52
CA THR A 453 0.19 39.38 33.43
C THR A 453 0.46 38.51 32.22
N LEU A 454 -0.33 38.70 31.15
CA LEU A 454 0.06 38.30 29.81
C LEU A 454 1.49 38.81 29.56
N PRO A 455 2.40 37.99 28.99
CA PRO A 455 3.68 38.49 28.52
C PRO A 455 3.45 39.70 27.61
N SER A 456 4.20 40.79 27.79
CA SER A 456 4.00 42.04 27.02
C SER A 456 4.15 41.86 25.50
N CYS A 457 4.73 40.74 25.05
CA CYS A 457 4.79 40.36 23.63
C CYS A 457 3.49 39.75 23.08
N LEU A 458 2.50 39.49 23.94
CA LEU A 458 1.19 38.94 23.60
C LEU A 458 0.04 39.93 23.91
N GLU A 459 0.34 41.12 24.42
CA GLU A 459 -0.63 42.21 24.55
C GLU A 459 -0.98 42.76 23.16
N ASP A 460 -2.26 43.06 22.92
CA ASP A 460 -2.80 43.63 21.66
C ASP A 460 -2.70 42.77 20.38
N ILE A 461 -2.51 41.45 20.49
CA ILE A 461 -2.62 40.54 19.32
C ILE A 461 -4.10 40.27 19.03
N SER A 462 -4.58 40.68 17.86
CA SER A 462 -5.93 40.34 17.39
C SER A 462 -5.96 39.00 16.66
N ARG A 463 -7.14 38.41 16.45
CA ARG A 463 -7.28 37.13 15.73
C ARG A 463 -6.77 37.23 14.29
N GLU A 464 -6.78 38.42 13.70
CA GLU A 464 -6.22 38.66 12.36
C GLU A 464 -4.68 38.80 12.34
N ASP A 465 -4.02 38.93 13.51
CA ASP A 465 -2.56 39.04 13.63
C ASP A 465 -1.88 37.70 13.95
N MET A 466 -2.65 36.63 14.13
CA MET A 466 -2.16 35.32 14.57
C MET A 466 -2.38 34.25 13.49
N GLU A 467 -1.32 33.90 12.77
CA GLU A 467 -1.32 32.79 11.82
C GLU A 467 -0.58 31.59 12.40
N ILE A 468 -1.28 30.48 12.61
CA ILE A 468 -0.67 29.20 13.00
C ILE A 468 -0.43 28.40 11.72
N VAL A 469 0.80 28.41 11.22
CA VAL A 469 1.20 27.60 10.07
C VAL A 469 1.74 26.26 10.56
N LEU A 470 0.95 25.21 10.37
CA LEU A 470 1.41 23.83 10.58
C LEU A 470 2.14 23.36 9.31
N LEU A 471 3.47 23.50 9.30
CA LEU A 471 4.31 22.91 8.26
C LEU A 471 4.40 21.40 8.52
N GLY A 472 3.53 20.63 7.87
CA GLY A 472 3.62 19.17 7.87
C GLY A 472 4.80 18.71 7.02
N THR A 473 5.87 18.22 7.63
CA THR A 473 6.92 17.48 6.93
C THR A 473 6.49 16.03 6.76
N GLY A 474 6.16 15.62 5.54
CA GLY A 474 5.84 14.23 5.18
C GLY A 474 7.05 13.29 5.08
N SER A 475 8.08 13.46 5.92
CA SER A 475 9.27 12.61 5.95
C SER A 475 9.50 11.97 7.33
N SER A 476 9.86 10.69 7.32
CA SER A 476 9.96 9.81 8.50
C SER A 476 11.34 9.84 9.19
N GLN A 477 12.20 10.81 8.91
CA GLN A 477 13.42 11.08 9.67
C GLN A 477 13.68 12.59 9.77
N PRO A 478 13.83 13.15 10.99
CA PRO A 478 14.30 14.52 11.11
C PRO A 478 15.80 14.54 10.85
N LEU A 479 16.21 15.17 9.73
CA LEU A 479 17.54 15.76 9.67
C LEU A 479 17.61 16.77 10.82
N SER A 480 18.67 16.63 11.61
CA SER A 480 18.91 17.35 12.85
C SER A 480 19.14 18.83 12.61
N THR A 481 18.07 19.60 12.41
CA THR A 481 17.88 21.02 12.74
C THR A 481 16.67 21.53 11.97
N GLU A 482 15.46 21.46 12.52
CA GLU A 482 14.44 22.48 12.27
C GLU A 482 13.65 22.70 13.55
N MET A 483 13.89 23.88 14.12
CA MET A 483 13.29 24.42 15.32
C MET A 483 11.83 24.80 15.00
N LEU A 484 10.92 24.56 15.93
CA LEU A 484 9.58 25.15 15.88
C LEU A 484 9.75 26.67 16.03
N VAL A 485 9.85 27.39 14.92
CA VAL A 485 9.97 28.86 14.91
C VAL A 485 8.57 29.45 14.94
N LEU A 486 8.17 29.94 16.11
CA LEU A 486 7.11 30.95 16.22
C LEU A 486 7.66 32.25 15.63
N SER A 487 7.45 32.49 14.33
CA SER A 487 7.79 33.78 13.72
C SER A 487 6.73 34.81 14.08
N SER A 488 6.97 35.60 15.12
CA SER A 488 6.28 36.88 15.27
C SER A 488 6.83 37.86 14.22
N SER A 489 6.07 38.16 13.18
CA SER A 489 6.38 39.17 12.16
C SER A 489 6.25 40.59 12.74
N ILE A 490 7.19 41.00 13.60
CA ILE A 490 7.21 42.35 14.24
C ILE A 490 8.39 43.23 13.77
N PHE A 491 9.20 42.82 12.81
CA PHE A 491 10.26 43.68 12.25
C PHE A 491 10.02 44.05 10.79
N SER A 492 9.07 44.95 10.55
CA SER A 492 9.05 45.83 9.35
C SER A 492 8.01 46.95 9.49
N ARG A 493 8.13 47.80 10.52
CA ARG A 493 7.44 49.11 10.53
C ARG A 493 7.97 50.06 11.62
N LYS A 494 9.29 50.29 11.64
CA LYS A 494 9.87 51.42 12.39
C LYS A 494 11.24 51.75 11.82
N GLU A 495 11.25 52.52 10.73
CA GLU A 495 12.30 53.48 10.36
C GLU A 495 11.93 54.13 9.01
N ALA A 496 11.08 55.16 9.08
CA ALA A 496 10.99 56.23 8.07
C ALA A 496 10.04 57.33 8.55
N SER A 497 10.35 57.95 9.70
CA SER A 497 9.91 59.32 10.00
C SER A 497 10.83 59.93 11.05
N SER A 498 11.92 60.53 10.61
CA SER A 498 12.54 61.68 11.26
C SER A 498 12.95 62.66 10.18
#